data_AF-A0A5P8YZ06-F1
#
_entry.id   AF-A0A5P8YZ06-F1
#
_cell.length_a   1.000
_cell.length_b   1.000
_cell.length_c   1.000
_cell.angle_alpha   90.00
_cell.angle_beta   90.00
_cell.angle_gamma   90.00
#
_symmetry.space_group_name_H-M   'P 1'
#
loop_
_entity.id
_entity.type
_entity.pdbx_description
1 polymer ?
#
loop_
_entity_poly.entity_id
_entity_poly.type
_entity_poly.pdbx_seq_one_letter_code
_entity_poly.pdbx_strand_id
1 'polypeptide(L)' 'MNGMPAKKRHSIMARVDNLRRRRRELAARVYAELRRPAPCSLTLQALKRERLRLKDEISRFDGLVRQKPQSRTPLPAA' A
#
# COMPACT_ATOMS: atom_id res chain seq x y z
N MET A 1 -27.68 2.59 -0.24
CA MET A 1 -26.55 3.04 0.61
C MET A 1 -25.81 1.81 1.10
N ASN A 2 -24.51 1.67 0.87
CA ASN A 2 -23.69 0.67 1.57
C ASN A 2 -22.31 1.28 1.80
N GLY A 3 -22.17 2.04 2.88
CA GLY A 3 -20.86 2.37 3.43
C GLY A 3 -20.14 1.07 3.78
N MET A 4 -18.84 0.99 3.53
CA MET A 4 -18.07 -0.21 3.82
C MET A 4 -18.25 -0.61 5.30
N PRO A 5 -18.66 -1.84 5.62
CA PRO A 5 -18.97 -2.22 7.01
C PRO A 5 -17.74 -2.02 7.89
N ALA A 6 -17.94 -1.54 9.12
CA ALA A 6 -16.86 -1.19 10.03
C ALA A 6 -15.83 -2.32 10.18
N LYS A 7 -16.27 -3.57 10.26
CA LYS A 7 -15.41 -4.77 10.29
C LYS A 7 -14.46 -4.87 9.09
N LYS A 8 -14.95 -4.57 7.88
CA LYS A 8 -14.17 -4.59 6.64
C LYS A 8 -13.16 -3.45 6.60
N ARG A 9 -13.54 -2.25 7.08
CA ARG A 9 -12.61 -1.12 7.22
C ARG A 9 -11.48 -1.43 8.21
N HIS A 10 -11.80 -1.98 9.38
CA HIS A 10 -10.80 -2.41 10.36
C HIS A 10 -9.86 -3.48 9.79
N SER A 11 -10.39 -4.47 9.06
CA SER A 11 -9.57 -5.50 8.39
C SER A 11 -8.61 -4.91 7.36
N ILE A 12 -9.06 -3.93 6.56
CA ILE A 12 -8.20 -3.23 5.61
C ILE A 12 -7.11 -2.42 6.34
N MET A 13 -7.46 -1.72 7.42
CA MET A 13 -6.47 -0.97 8.22
C MET A 13 -5.41 -1.89 8.83
N ALA A 14 -5.81 -3.03 9.40
CA ALA A 14 -4.86 -4.02 9.92
C ALA A 14 -3.93 -4.56 8.82
N ARG A 15 -4.46 -4.79 7.61
CA ARG A 15 -3.66 -5.19 6.45
C ARG A 15 -2.68 -4.08 6.04
N VAL A 16 -3.11 -2.83 6.00
CA VAL A 16 -2.26 -1.67 5.71
C VAL A 16 -1.12 -1.55 6.72
N ASP A 17 -1.38 -1.76 8.01
CA ASP A 17 -0.33 -1.69 9.03
C ASP A 17 0.70 -2.82 8.89
N ASN A 18 0.28 -4.03 8.53
CA ASN A 18 1.18 -5.12 8.19
C ASN A 18 2.07 -4.76 6.98
N LEU A 19 1.47 -4.23 5.90
CA LEU A 19 2.21 -3.79 4.71
C LEU A 19 3.21 -2.67 5.04
N ARG A 20 2.83 -1.73 5.91
CA ARG A 20 3.72 -0.65 6.40
C ARG A 20 4.90 -1.22 7.18
N ARG A 21 4.66 -2.21 8.05
CA ARG A 21 5.74 -2.90 8.79
C ARG A 21 6.73 -3.56 7.83
N ARG A 22 6.24 -4.36 6.89
CA ARG A 22 7.08 -5.04 5.87
C ARG A 22 7.85 -4.04 5.01
N ARG A 23 7.25 -2.91 4.65
CA ARG A 23 7.93 -1.83 3.92
C ARG A 23 9.08 -1.20 4.73
N ARG A 24 8.93 -1.04 6.04
CA ARG A 24 10.02 -0.58 6.94
C ARG A 24 11.16 -1.59 7.02
N GLU A 25 10.84 -2.87 7.16
CA GLU A 25 11.84 -3.95 7.16
C GLU A 25 12.65 -3.96 5.85
N LEU A 26 11.99 -3.83 4.70
CA LEU A 26 12.70 -3.73 3.42
C LEU A 26 13.55 -2.46 3.31
N ALA A 27 13.13 -1.34 3.89
CA ALA A 27 13.95 -0.13 3.93
C ALA A 27 15.23 -0.35 4.74
N ALA A 28 15.13 -1.03 5.89
CA ALA A 28 16.29 -1.43 6.69
C ALA A 28 17.22 -2.37 5.92
N ARG A 29 16.67 -3.35 5.17
CA ARG A 29 17.47 -4.25 4.32
C ARG A 29 18.19 -3.52 3.18
N VAL A 30 17.54 -2.54 2.54
CA VAL A 30 18.20 -1.68 1.54
C VAL A 30 19.36 -0.93 2.16
N TYR A 31 19.14 -0.34 3.34
CA TYR A 31 20.18 0.40 4.05
C TYR A 31 21.35 -0.51 4.46
N ALA A 32 21.08 -1.71 4.94
CA ALA A 32 22.11 -2.71 5.26
C ALA A 32 22.92 -3.11 4.02
N GLU A 33 22.26 -3.36 2.88
CA GLU A 33 22.93 -3.74 1.63
C GLU A 33 23.80 -2.60 1.08
N LEU A 34 23.35 -1.34 1.19
CA LEU A 34 24.12 -0.16 0.78
C LEU A 34 25.37 0.07 1.65
N ARG A 35 25.39 -0.43 2.89
CA ARG A 35 26.55 -0.34 3.79
C ARG A 35 27.60 -1.41 3.55
N ARG A 36 27.32 -2.40 2.70
CA ARG A 36 28.29 -3.45 2.40
C ARG A 36 29.45 -2.86 1.60
N PRO A 37 30.69 -3.31 1.81
CA PRO A 37 31.86 -2.85 1.05
C PRO A 37 31.72 -3.02 -0.47
N ALA A 38 30.99 -4.06 -0.90
CA ALA A 38 30.59 -4.29 -2.29
C ALA A 38 29.08 -4.59 -2.34
N PRO A 39 28.22 -3.57 -2.53
CA PRO A 39 26.77 -3.77 -2.60
C PRO A 39 26.36 -4.58 -3.83
N CYS A 40 25.48 -5.56 -3.65
CA CYS A 40 24.92 -6.31 -4.76
C CYS A 40 23.80 -5.50 -5.43
N SER A 41 24.08 -5.00 -6.64
CA SER A 41 23.12 -4.23 -7.44
C SER A 41 21.82 -4.99 -7.72
N LEU A 42 21.87 -6.30 -7.95
CA LEU A 42 20.68 -7.13 -8.16
C LEU A 42 19.81 -7.19 -6.89
N THR A 43 20.43 -7.40 -5.74
CA THR A 43 19.74 -7.42 -4.44
C THR A 43 19.11 -6.05 -4.15
N LEU A 44 19.84 -4.96 -4.38
CA LEU A 44 19.31 -3.60 -4.21
C LEU A 44 18.12 -3.33 -5.13
N GLN A 45 18.20 -3.73 -6.39
CA GLN A 45 17.08 -3.58 -7.33
C GLN A 45 15.87 -4.38 -6.88
N ALA A 46 16.05 -5.65 -6.47
CA ALA A 46 14.96 -6.49 -5.98
C ALA A 46 14.29 -5.87 -4.75
N LEU A 47 15.07 -5.41 -3.77
CA LEU A 47 14.57 -4.77 -2.55
C LEU A 47 13.82 -3.46 -2.86
N LYS A 48 14.34 -2.64 -3.78
CA LYS A 48 13.69 -1.38 -4.20
C LYS A 48 12.38 -1.65 -4.95
N ARG A 49 12.34 -2.64 -5.84
CA ARG A 49 11.11 -3.05 -6.55
C ARG A 49 10.05 -3.55 -5.58
N GLU A 50 10.42 -4.37 -4.60
CA GLU A 50 9.49 -4.85 -3.58
C GLU A 50 8.94 -3.70 -2.72
N ARG A 51 9.79 -2.73 -2.32
CA ARG A 51 9.33 -1.52 -1.61
C ARG A 51 8.34 -0.71 -2.43
N LEU A 52 8.54 -0.61 -3.75
CA LEU A 52 7.63 0.10 -4.65
C LEU A 52 6.28 -0.62 -4.72
N ARG A 53 6.28 -1.94 -4.91
CA ARG A 53 5.04 -2.75 -4.91
C ARG A 53 4.23 -2.57 -3.64
N LEU A 54 4.87 -2.64 -2.46
CA LEU A 54 4.17 -2.43 -1.18
C LEU A 54 3.63 -1.00 -1.03
N LYS A 55 4.35 0.01 -1.54
CA LYS A 55 3.86 1.40 -1.56
C LYS A 55 2.56 1.48 -2.38
N ASP A 56 2.55 0.87 -3.56
CA ASP A 56 1.39 0.91 -4.46
C ASP A 56 0.21 0.12 -3.89
N GLU A 57 0.45 -1.02 -3.21
CA GLU A 57 -0.58 -1.78 -2.51
C GLU A 57 -1.20 -0.98 -1.34
N ILE A 58 -0.37 -0.30 -0.53
CA ILE A 58 -0.85 0.60 0.52
C ILE A 58 -1.72 1.72 -0.07
N SER A 59 -1.26 2.37 -1.14
CA SER A 59 -2.02 3.43 -1.81
C SER A 59 -3.38 2.95 -2.33
N ARG A 60 -3.47 1.71 -2.84
CA ARG A 60 -4.74 1.12 -3.26
C ARG A 60 -5.70 0.94 -2.07
N PHE A 61 -5.22 0.41 -0.95
CA PHE A 61 -6.05 0.22 0.25
C PHE A 61 -6.47 1.56 0.89
N ASP A 62 -5.56 2.54 0.95
CA ASP A 62 -5.90 3.88 1.44
C ASP A 62 -6.95 4.55 0.54
N GLY A 63 -6.88 4.35 -0.78
CA GLY A 63 -7.92 4.77 -1.73
C GLY A 63 -9.27 4.11 -1.46
N LEU A 64 -9.30 2.80 -1.19
CA LEU A 64 -10.52 2.05 -0.87
C LEU A 64 -11.17 2.50 0.45
N VAL A 65 -10.38 2.88 1.45
CA VAL A 65 -10.89 3.40 2.73
C VAL A 65 -11.37 4.84 2.59
N ARG A 66 -10.74 5.63 1.72
CA ARG A 66 -11.05 7.06 1.51
C ARG A 66 -12.22 7.30 0.55
N GLN A 67 -12.55 6.37 -0.35
CA GLN A 67 -13.66 6.55 -1.30
C GLN A 67 -14.99 6.86 -0.57
N LYS A 68 -15.47 8.10 -0.75
CA LYS A 68 -16.85 8.53 -0.47
C LYS A 68 -17.77 7.84 -1.49
N PRO A 69 -19.00 7.42 -1.14
CA PRO A 69 -19.92 6.85 -2.10
C PRO A 69 -20.17 7.85 -3.23
N GLN A 70 -19.82 7.48 -4.46
CA GLN A 70 -20.26 8.22 -5.65
C GLN A 70 -21.77 8.10 -5.74
N SER A 71 -22.47 9.18 -5.43
CA SER A 71 -23.85 9.39 -5.86
C SER A 71 -23.86 9.46 -7.40
N ARG A 72 -24.05 8.32 -8.05
CA ARG A 72 -24.57 8.27 -9.40
C ARG A 72 -26.05 8.62 -9.34
N THR A 73 -26.36 9.91 -9.26
CA THR A 73 -27.70 10.37 -9.63
C THR A 73 -27.82 10.18 -11.14
N PRO A 74 -28.78 9.39 -11.64
CA PRO A 74 -29.07 9.39 -13.06
C PRO A 74 -29.56 10.80 -13.45
N LEU A 75 -28.99 11.37 -14.51
CA LEU A 75 -29.53 12.57 -15.13
C LEU A 75 -30.97 12.26 -15.59
N PRO A 76 -31.98 13.09 -15.24
CA PRO A 76 -33.32 12.92 -15.80
C PRO A 76 -33.24 13.13 -17.31
N ALA A 77 -33.80 12.18 -18.06
CA ALA A 77 -34.00 12.31 -19.50
C ALA A 77 -34.93 13.52 -19.75
N ALA A 78 -34.45 14.48 -20.52
CA ALA A 78 -35.23 15.61 -21.03
C ALA A 78 -35.83 15.23 -22.38
#